data_AF-A0A8H7V602-F1
#
_entry.id   AF-A0A8H7V602-F1
#
_cell.length_a   1.000
_cell.length_b   1.000
_cell.length_c   1.000
_cell.angle_alpha   90.00
_cell.angle_beta   90.00
_cell.angle_gamma   90.00
#
_symmetry.space_group_name_H-M   'P 1'
#
loop_
_entity.id
_entity.type
_entity.pdbx_description
1 polymer ?
#
loop_
_entity_poly.entity_id
_entity_poly.type
_entity_poly.pdbx_seq_one_letter_code
_entity_poly.pdbx_strand_id
1 'polypeptide(L)'
;MYPIYIQSNQLTLNDYLQVQALLSQRKHLEEQRRIQKASHRLQVLTELYRRRELEDRAIEAYYQNKKKQEWMAQQQQLALQQHLERQRQLERQQQLERQQQLERQQQLHQYYAALQEQQQQMQDQYLLWATQKSAPAACCQPDVAVPVEEQAEESESEAEDEESHRDQLAHLIKLIFGVEQDAAESHEEAKEDGEESQEEKDNYEVEEVEYEQDAEENEPMVLDADTTKEDDDEEDIVLAMQHIDDDESMDEDFVHVPSLVNKTQDIEDLVDEILTGGEHDNEEAFTSFDDEDPVKIAKYDALERIEQELDEIQNQHEDHVLHVTLDFSERAASPDTIITATTAENREFLSYEDRIVNLLLKLDTIEADGDDHIRNERKSLVKKAEAMLTKLDDIKLKEWSRLEHHD
;
A
#
# COMPACT_ATOMS: atom_id res chain seq x y z
N MET A 1 32.85 -30.81 -94.12
CA MET A 1 31.53 -31.00 -93.50
C MET A 1 31.38 -32.49 -93.22
N TYR A 2 31.68 -32.93 -92.00
CA TYR A 2 31.46 -34.32 -91.57
C TYR A 2 30.08 -34.39 -90.92
N PRO A 3 29.23 -35.36 -91.29
CA PRO A 3 27.95 -35.55 -90.63
C PRO A 3 28.22 -36.02 -89.20
N ILE A 4 27.89 -35.18 -88.23
CA ILE A 4 27.84 -35.57 -86.82
C ILE A 4 26.63 -36.51 -86.69
N TYR A 5 26.90 -37.82 -86.68
CA TYR A 5 25.90 -38.81 -86.31
C TYR A 5 25.61 -38.65 -84.83
N ILE A 6 24.45 -38.08 -84.53
CA ILE A 6 23.90 -38.08 -83.18
C ILE A 6 23.62 -39.56 -82.86
N GLN A 7 24.52 -40.18 -82.09
CA GLN A 7 24.24 -41.47 -81.48
C GLN A 7 23.02 -41.30 -80.60
N SER A 8 21.90 -41.85 -81.04
CA SER A 8 20.71 -41.99 -80.21
C SER A 8 21.07 -42.95 -79.08
N ASN A 9 21.47 -42.39 -77.93
CA ASN A 9 21.61 -43.13 -76.69
C ASN A 9 20.24 -43.69 -76.33
N GLN A 10 19.99 -44.94 -76.71
CA GLN A 10 18.79 -45.65 -76.29
C GLN A 10 19.01 -46.04 -74.82
N LEU A 11 18.27 -45.39 -73.92
CA LEU A 11 18.23 -45.81 -72.52
C LEU A 11 17.83 -47.28 -72.46
N THR A 12 18.57 -48.05 -71.66
CA THR A 12 18.26 -49.46 -71.43
C THR A 12 17.15 -49.60 -70.40
N LEU A 13 16.46 -50.75 -70.39
CA LEU A 13 15.46 -51.06 -69.36
C LEU A 13 16.03 -50.99 -67.93
N ASN A 14 17.32 -51.32 -67.76
CA ASN A 14 18.01 -51.21 -66.47
C ASN A 14 18.15 -49.75 -66.02
N ASP A 15 18.41 -48.81 -66.94
CA ASP A 15 18.49 -47.39 -66.62
C ASP A 15 17.13 -46.87 -66.11
N TYR A 16 16.03 -47.32 -66.71
CA TYR A 16 14.68 -46.98 -66.24
C TYR A 16 14.40 -47.52 -64.83
N LEU A 17 14.76 -48.78 -64.55
CA LEU A 17 14.60 -49.36 -63.22
C LEU A 17 15.44 -48.64 -62.16
N GLN A 18 16.67 -48.24 -62.50
CA GLN A 18 17.53 -47.47 -61.60
C GLN A 18 16.93 -46.09 -61.30
N VAL A 19 16.44 -45.38 -62.32
CA VAL A 19 15.77 -44.09 -62.14
C VAL A 19 14.52 -44.24 -61.27
N GLN A 20 13.72 -45.30 -61.49
CA GLN A 20 12.54 -45.57 -60.68
C GLN A 20 12.89 -45.83 -59.21
N ALA A 21 13.95 -46.59 -58.94
CA ALA A 21 14.45 -46.83 -57.58
C ALA A 21 14.90 -45.52 -56.91
N LEU A 22 15.68 -44.68 -57.61
CA LEU A 22 16.11 -43.38 -57.10
C LEU A 22 14.95 -42.42 -56.82
N LEU A 23 13.92 -42.40 -57.68
CA LEU A 23 12.72 -41.61 -57.45
C LEU A 23 11.94 -42.09 -56.22
N SER A 24 11.83 -43.41 -56.02
CA SER A 24 11.18 -43.96 -54.83
C SER A 24 11.96 -43.63 -53.54
N GLN A 25 13.29 -43.70 -53.58
CA GLN A 25 14.17 -43.32 -52.47
C GLN A 25 14.05 -41.83 -52.14
N ARG A 26 14.06 -40.97 -53.17
CA ARG A 26 13.89 -39.52 -53.00
C ARG A 26 12.54 -39.19 -52.35
N LYS A 27 11.45 -39.78 -52.83
CA LYS A 27 10.11 -39.61 -52.23
C LYS A 27 10.10 -40.02 -50.76
N HIS A 28 10.71 -41.15 -50.43
CA HIS A 28 10.79 -41.60 -49.04
C HIS A 28 11.58 -40.62 -48.15
N LEU A 29 12.69 -40.06 -48.63
CA LEU A 29 13.45 -39.04 -47.89
C LEU A 29 12.67 -37.73 -47.73
N GLU A 30 11.92 -37.32 -48.75
CA GLU A 30 11.02 -36.14 -48.67
C GLU A 30 9.91 -36.36 -47.63
N GLU A 31 9.30 -37.55 -47.61
CA GLU A 31 8.33 -37.94 -46.58
C GLU A 31 8.93 -37.94 -45.18
N GLN A 32 10.14 -38.51 -45.00
CA GLN A 32 10.84 -38.49 -43.71
C GLN A 32 11.11 -37.05 -43.23
N ARG A 33 11.57 -36.16 -44.11
CA ARG A 33 11.77 -34.75 -43.78
C ARG A 33 10.46 -34.08 -43.40
N ARG A 34 9.36 -34.37 -44.11
CA ARG A 34 8.02 -33.85 -43.80
C ARG A 34 7.57 -34.30 -42.41
N ILE A 35 7.77 -35.57 -42.08
CA ILE A 35 7.45 -36.14 -40.76
C ILE A 35 8.30 -35.50 -39.67
N GLN A 36 9.60 -35.33 -39.88
CA GLN A 36 10.49 -34.66 -38.92
C GLN A 36 10.08 -33.21 -38.67
N LYS A 37 9.77 -32.45 -39.72
CA LYS A 37 9.24 -31.08 -39.59
C LYS A 37 7.93 -31.04 -38.81
N ALA A 38 7.00 -31.96 -39.09
CA ALA A 38 5.73 -32.06 -38.37
C ALA A 38 5.94 -32.41 -36.89
N SER A 39 6.84 -33.34 -36.58
CA SER A 39 7.18 -33.72 -35.20
C SER A 39 7.78 -32.56 -34.42
N HIS A 40 8.72 -31.82 -35.03
CA HIS A 40 9.31 -30.62 -34.40
C HIS A 40 8.26 -29.55 -34.15
N ARG A 41 7.37 -29.28 -35.12
CA ARG A 41 6.27 -28.32 -34.95
C ARG A 41 5.34 -28.70 -33.80
N LEU A 42 4.98 -29.98 -33.69
CA LEU A 42 4.15 -30.47 -32.59
C LEU A 42 4.87 -30.26 -31.25
N GLN A 43 6.16 -30.58 -31.16
CA GLN A 43 6.96 -30.36 -29.96
C GLN A 43 6.99 -28.87 -29.54
N VAL A 44 7.21 -27.97 -30.49
CA VAL A 44 7.18 -26.51 -30.23
C VAL A 44 5.80 -26.08 -29.73
N LEU A 45 4.71 -26.53 -30.37
CA LEU A 45 3.36 -26.22 -29.92
C LEU A 45 3.10 -26.72 -28.50
N THR A 46 3.50 -27.95 -28.16
CA THR A 46 3.34 -28.50 -26.81
C THR A 46 4.09 -27.67 -25.76
N GLU A 47 5.31 -27.22 -26.06
CA GLU A 47 6.06 -26.35 -25.14
C GLU A 47 5.41 -24.96 -25.01
N LEU A 48 4.87 -24.39 -26.09
CA LEU A 48 4.12 -23.13 -26.02
C LEU A 48 2.85 -23.27 -25.16
N TYR A 49 2.11 -24.37 -25.29
CA TYR A 49 0.96 -24.66 -24.42
C TYR A 49 1.38 -24.77 -22.95
N ARG A 50 2.47 -25.50 -22.67
CA ARG A 50 3.01 -25.63 -21.32
C ARG A 50 3.39 -24.29 -20.71
N ARG A 51 4.04 -23.40 -21.47
CA ARG A 51 4.40 -22.05 -21.00
C ARG A 51 3.16 -21.21 -20.70
N ARG A 52 2.15 -21.25 -21.57
CA ARG A 52 0.89 -20.54 -21.34
C ARG A 52 0.18 -21.02 -20.07
N GLU A 53 0.12 -22.34 -19.82
CA GLU A 53 -0.47 -22.86 -18.59
C GLU A 53 0.27 -22.39 -17.33
N LEU A 54 1.60 -22.25 -17.40
CA LEU A 54 2.39 -21.71 -16.28
C LEU A 54 2.14 -20.22 -16.09
N GLU A 55 2.02 -19.44 -17.16
CA GLU A 55 1.66 -18.03 -17.13
C GLU A 55 0.26 -17.84 -16.51
N ASP A 56 -0.72 -18.62 -16.95
CA ASP A 56 -2.09 -18.57 -16.42
C ASP A 56 -2.12 -18.88 -14.92
N ARG A 57 -1.39 -19.92 -14.46
CA ARG A 57 -1.26 -20.24 -13.03
C ARG A 57 -0.58 -19.13 -12.23
N ALA A 58 0.46 -18.49 -12.80
CA ALA A 58 1.14 -17.38 -12.15
C ALA A 58 0.21 -16.17 -11.99
N ILE A 59 -0.62 -15.90 -13.01
CA ILE A 59 -1.64 -14.83 -12.98
C ILE A 59 -2.68 -15.14 -11.89
N GLU A 60 -3.21 -16.36 -11.82
CA GLU A 60 -4.16 -16.77 -10.78
C GLU A 60 -3.56 -16.61 -9.37
N ALA A 61 -2.33 -17.08 -9.16
CA ALA A 61 -1.64 -16.94 -7.88
C ALA A 61 -1.44 -15.47 -7.49
N TYR A 62 -1.10 -14.60 -8.45
CA TYR A 62 -0.99 -13.17 -8.23
C TYR A 62 -2.30 -12.56 -7.73
N TYR A 63 -3.43 -12.84 -8.39
CA TYR A 63 -4.73 -12.31 -7.97
C TYR A 63 -5.18 -12.85 -6.61
N GLN A 64 -4.90 -14.12 -6.29
CA GLN A 64 -5.18 -14.68 -4.98
C GLN A 64 -4.37 -13.96 -3.88
N ASN A 65 -3.08 -13.70 -4.12
CA ASN A 65 -2.23 -12.97 -3.19
C ASN A 65 -2.70 -11.52 -3.02
N LYS A 66 -3.07 -10.83 -4.11
CA LYS A 66 -3.64 -9.49 -4.05
C LYS A 66 -4.91 -9.44 -3.21
N LYS A 67 -5.85 -10.37 -3.45
CA LYS A 67 -7.09 -10.48 -2.66
C LYS A 67 -6.82 -10.74 -1.18
N LYS A 68 -5.81 -11.56 -0.85
CA LYS A 68 -5.39 -11.82 0.53
C LYS A 68 -4.82 -10.55 1.18
N GLN A 69 -4.03 -9.76 0.45
CA GLN A 69 -3.49 -8.49 0.94
C GLN A 69 -4.60 -7.47 1.22
N GLU A 70 -5.55 -7.32 0.30
CA GLU A 70 -6.72 -6.46 0.48
C GLU A 70 -7.54 -6.86 1.72
N TRP A 71 -7.78 -8.17 1.90
CA TRP A 71 -8.46 -8.69 3.09
C TRP A 71 -7.69 -8.40 4.39
N MET A 72 -6.36 -8.55 4.39
CA MET A 72 -5.53 -8.22 5.55
C MET A 72 -5.54 -6.72 5.86
N ALA A 73 -5.48 -5.86 4.84
CA ALA A 73 -5.58 -4.42 5.01
C ALA A 73 -6.94 -4.02 5.60
N GLN A 74 -8.03 -4.61 5.12
CA GLN A 74 -9.37 -4.38 5.66
C GLN A 74 -9.48 -4.81 7.13
N GLN A 75 -8.91 -5.96 7.49
CA GLN A 75 -8.86 -6.43 8.88
C GLN A 75 -8.08 -5.46 9.78
N GLN A 76 -6.94 -4.95 9.32
CA GLN A 76 -6.15 -3.96 10.05
C GLN A 76 -6.92 -2.65 10.26
N GLN A 77 -7.61 -2.14 9.23
CA GLN A 77 -8.45 -0.95 9.35
C GLN A 77 -9.58 -1.14 10.36
N LEU A 78 -10.26 -2.29 10.33
CA LEU A 78 -11.31 -2.61 11.31
C LEU A 78 -10.75 -2.67 12.73
N ALA A 79 -9.58 -3.27 12.93
CA ALA A 79 -8.93 -3.32 14.24
C ALA A 79 -8.58 -1.91 14.76
N LEU A 80 -8.06 -1.03 13.89
CA LEU A 80 -7.77 0.36 14.23
C LEU A 80 -9.05 1.12 14.63
N GLN A 81 -10.14 0.93 13.88
CA GLN A 81 -11.42 1.55 14.17
C GLN A 81 -11.95 1.13 15.55
N GLN A 82 -11.91 -0.17 15.86
CA GLN A 82 -12.31 -0.68 17.17
C GLN A 82 -11.44 -0.12 18.29
N HIS A 83 -10.13 0.02 18.08
CA HIS A 83 -9.24 0.62 19.06
C HIS A 83 -9.59 2.09 19.35
N LEU A 84 -9.83 2.89 18.30
CA LEU A 84 -10.26 4.28 18.44
C LEU A 84 -11.61 4.40 19.14
N GLU A 85 -12.56 3.52 18.85
CA GLU A 85 -13.84 3.49 19.56
C GLU A 85 -13.68 3.19 21.05
N ARG A 86 -12.81 2.24 21.41
CA ARG A 86 -12.48 1.97 22.82
C ARG A 86 -11.88 3.20 23.50
N GLN A 87 -10.96 3.90 22.84
CA GLN A 87 -10.40 5.15 23.39
C GLN A 87 -11.49 6.21 23.63
N ARG A 88 -12.38 6.45 22.66
CA ARG A 88 -13.51 7.37 22.82
C ARG A 88 -14.47 6.94 23.94
N GLN A 89 -14.64 5.64 24.16
CA GLN A 89 -15.44 5.13 25.29
C GLN A 89 -14.77 5.43 26.63
N LEU A 90 -13.46 5.19 26.74
CA LEU A 90 -12.68 5.50 27.94
C LEU A 90 -12.69 7.00 28.26
N GLU A 91 -12.50 7.87 27.26
CA GLU A 91 -12.58 9.32 27.45
C GLU A 91 -13.95 9.76 27.95
N ARG A 92 -15.03 9.21 27.38
CA ARG A 92 -16.40 9.48 27.86
C ARG A 92 -16.59 9.04 29.31
N GLN A 93 -16.06 7.88 29.69
CA GLN A 93 -16.11 7.43 31.09
C GLN A 93 -15.35 8.39 32.01
N GLN A 94 -14.12 8.79 31.64
CA GLN A 94 -13.34 9.75 32.42
C GLN A 94 -14.02 11.12 32.53
N GLN A 95 -14.71 11.57 31.48
CA GLN A 95 -15.50 12.81 31.54
C GLN A 95 -16.67 12.69 32.53
N LEU A 96 -17.39 11.57 32.52
CA LEU A 96 -18.48 11.31 33.46
C LEU A 96 -17.97 11.25 34.90
N GLU A 97 -16.84 10.60 35.15
CA GLU A 97 -16.23 10.55 36.48
C GLU A 97 -15.84 11.96 36.96
N ARG A 98 -15.24 12.78 36.09
CA ARG A 98 -14.92 14.18 36.41
C ARG A 98 -16.17 14.98 36.75
N GLN A 99 -17.26 14.81 36.00
CA GLN A 99 -18.53 15.46 36.31
C GLN A 99 -19.08 15.03 37.68
N GLN A 100 -19.09 13.73 37.97
CA GLN A 100 -19.53 13.22 39.27
C GLN A 100 -18.66 13.72 40.43
N GLN A 101 -17.34 13.88 40.21
CA GLN A 101 -16.46 14.47 41.21
C GLN A 101 -16.80 15.95 41.46
N LEU A 102 -17.05 16.72 40.40
CA LEU A 102 -17.47 18.13 40.53
C LEU A 102 -18.82 18.25 41.24
N GLU A 103 -19.79 17.41 40.90
CA GLU A 103 -21.09 17.38 41.59
C GLU A 103 -20.93 17.05 43.08
N ARG A 104 -20.10 16.06 43.42
CA ARG A 104 -19.76 15.75 44.83
C ARG A 104 -19.13 16.94 45.54
N GLN A 105 -18.19 17.64 44.91
CA GLN A 105 -17.58 18.85 45.49
C GLN A 105 -18.61 19.97 45.69
N GLN A 106 -19.51 20.17 44.74
CA GLN A 106 -20.60 21.15 44.86
C GLN A 106 -21.55 20.81 46.01
N GLN A 107 -21.93 19.54 46.15
CA GLN A 107 -22.77 19.07 47.26
C GLN A 107 -22.08 19.31 48.62
N LEU A 108 -20.79 19.00 48.73
CA LEU A 108 -20.01 19.31 49.94
C LEU A 108 -19.99 20.81 50.23
N HIS A 109 -19.77 21.65 49.20
CA HIS A 109 -19.77 23.10 49.37
C HIS A 109 -21.13 23.62 49.85
N GLN A 110 -22.23 23.14 49.27
CA GLN A 110 -23.59 23.47 49.71
C GLN A 110 -23.85 23.03 51.16
N TYR A 111 -23.39 21.83 51.53
CA TYR A 111 -23.51 21.33 52.90
C TYR A 111 -22.77 22.23 53.91
N TYR A 112 -21.52 22.62 53.62
CA TYR A 112 -20.76 23.52 54.48
C TYR A 112 -21.39 24.92 54.56
N ALA A 113 -21.90 25.46 53.45
CA ALA A 113 -22.60 26.74 53.43
C ALA A 113 -23.85 26.72 54.32
N ALA A 114 -24.67 25.67 54.22
CA ALA A 114 -25.85 25.49 55.07
C ALA A 114 -25.50 25.37 56.56
N LEU A 115 -24.41 24.67 56.89
CA LEU A 115 -23.91 24.57 58.26
C LEU A 115 -23.46 25.93 58.81
N GLN A 116 -22.80 26.75 57.99
CA GLN A 116 -22.39 28.10 58.36
C GLN A 116 -23.59 29.02 58.60
N GLU A 117 -24.60 28.97 57.73
CA GLU A 117 -25.86 29.71 57.93
C GLU A 117 -26.54 29.30 59.23
N GLN A 118 -26.58 28.01 59.56
CA GLN A 118 -27.14 27.52 60.82
C GLN A 118 -26.38 28.07 62.04
N GLN A 119 -25.04 28.09 61.99
CA GLN A 119 -24.24 28.69 63.06
C GLN A 119 -24.50 30.19 63.19
N GLN A 120 -24.63 30.90 62.08
CA GLN A 120 -24.93 32.32 62.09
C GLN A 120 -26.32 32.60 62.69
N GLN A 121 -27.33 31.81 62.32
CA GLN A 121 -28.66 31.88 62.93
C GLN A 121 -28.63 31.62 64.45
N MET A 122 -27.83 30.65 64.91
CA MET A 122 -27.63 30.38 66.34
C MET A 122 -26.96 31.56 67.06
N GLN A 123 -25.95 32.18 66.44
CA GLN A 123 -25.30 33.38 66.98
C GLN A 123 -26.25 34.57 67.05
N ASP A 124 -27.03 34.81 66.00
CA ASP A 124 -28.03 35.88 65.94
C ASP A 124 -29.12 35.68 67.00
N GLN A 125 -29.61 34.45 67.18
CA GLN A 125 -30.55 34.12 68.26
C GLN A 125 -29.94 34.36 69.64
N TYR A 126 -28.68 33.98 69.85
CA TYR A 126 -27.98 34.24 71.11
C TYR A 126 -27.83 35.74 71.38
N LEU A 127 -27.49 36.54 70.36
CA LEU A 127 -27.40 38.01 70.45
C LEU A 127 -28.76 38.64 70.77
N LEU A 128 -29.84 38.18 70.14
CA LEU A 128 -31.21 38.63 70.44
C LEU A 128 -31.62 38.28 71.87
N TRP A 129 -31.31 37.06 72.34
CA TRP A 129 -31.56 36.66 73.71
C TRP A 129 -30.74 37.47 74.74
N ALA A 130 -29.47 37.71 74.45
CA ALA A 130 -28.58 38.48 75.32
C ALA A 130 -29.04 39.94 75.46
N THR A 131 -29.43 40.58 74.35
CA THR A 131 -29.96 41.95 74.36
C THR A 131 -31.31 42.05 75.10
N GLN A 132 -32.15 41.01 75.03
CA GLN A 132 -33.41 40.96 75.79
C GLN A 132 -33.17 40.83 77.30
N LYS A 133 -32.10 40.14 77.72
CA LYS A 133 -31.72 40.00 79.14
C LYS A 133 -30.94 41.19 79.71
N SER A 134 -30.22 41.96 78.88
CA SER A 134 -29.42 43.10 79.33
C SER A 134 -30.21 44.40 79.54
N ALA A 135 -31.54 44.34 79.67
CA ALA A 135 -32.33 45.48 80.09
C ALA A 135 -31.89 45.94 81.49
N PRO A 136 -31.62 47.24 81.73
CA PRO A 136 -30.89 47.69 82.90
C PRO A 136 -31.72 47.60 84.17
N ALA A 137 -31.48 46.56 84.98
CA ALA A 137 -31.60 46.68 86.43
C ALA A 137 -30.33 47.36 86.93
N ALA A 138 -30.40 48.69 87.06
CA ALA A 138 -29.38 49.48 87.74
C ALA A 138 -29.23 49.01 89.20
N CYS A 139 -28.00 49.16 89.71
CA CYS A 139 -27.52 48.87 91.07
C CYS A 139 -27.14 47.41 91.37
N CYS A 140 -25.86 47.08 91.18
CA CYS A 140 -24.91 46.84 92.27
C CYS A 140 -23.62 46.17 91.74
N GLN A 141 -22.45 46.69 92.15
CA GLN A 141 -21.16 45.97 92.12
C GLN A 141 -21.19 44.83 93.17
N PRO A 142 -20.46 43.71 92.99
CA PRO A 142 -19.04 43.62 93.38
C PRO A 142 -18.19 42.74 92.41
N ASP A 143 -16.88 42.95 92.24
CA ASP A 143 -15.76 42.42 93.04
C ASP A 143 -15.86 40.92 93.40
N VAL A 144 -14.92 40.12 92.89
CA VAL A 144 -14.19 38.98 93.54
C VAL A 144 -13.60 38.05 92.47
N ALA A 145 -12.29 37.85 92.57
CA ALA A 145 -11.46 36.92 91.81
C ALA A 145 -11.68 35.45 92.22
N VAL A 146 -11.62 34.51 91.27
CA VAL A 146 -11.21 33.11 91.50
C VAL A 146 -10.60 32.53 90.19
N PRO A 147 -9.40 31.92 90.23
CA PRO A 147 -8.82 31.16 89.13
C PRO A 147 -9.38 29.73 89.15
N VAL A 148 -9.74 29.17 87.99
CA VAL A 148 -10.18 27.77 87.88
C VAL A 148 -9.30 27.05 86.88
N GLU A 149 -8.67 26.01 87.40
CA GLU A 149 -7.75 25.08 86.77
C GLU A 149 -8.36 24.44 85.53
N GLU A 150 -7.59 24.48 84.44
CA GLU A 150 -7.82 23.72 83.22
C GLU A 150 -7.24 22.32 83.45
N GLN A 151 -8.11 21.38 83.83
CA GLN A 151 -7.77 19.96 83.93
C GLN A 151 -7.61 19.40 82.51
N ALA A 152 -6.37 19.01 82.18
CA ALA A 152 -6.06 18.15 81.05
C ALA A 152 -6.62 16.75 81.34
N GLU A 153 -7.75 16.43 80.73
CA GLU A 153 -8.17 15.04 80.56
C GLU A 153 -7.51 14.52 79.27
N GLU A 154 -6.42 13.79 79.46
CA GLU A 154 -5.85 12.87 78.47
C GLU A 154 -6.89 11.78 78.16
N SER A 155 -7.59 11.93 77.05
CA SER A 155 -8.43 10.87 76.48
C SER A 155 -7.54 9.89 75.71
N GLU A 156 -6.98 8.92 76.42
CA GLU A 156 -6.40 7.69 75.86
C GLU A 156 -7.53 6.83 75.24
N SER A 157 -7.79 7.00 73.94
CA SER A 157 -8.64 6.06 73.19
C SER A 157 -8.34 6.08 71.69
N GLU A 158 -7.11 5.78 71.28
CA GLU A 158 -6.72 5.70 69.86
C GLU A 158 -5.90 4.44 69.53
N ALA A 159 -6.03 3.35 70.29
CA ALA A 159 -5.25 2.13 70.04
C ALA A 159 -6.00 1.04 69.26
N GLU A 160 -7.32 1.15 69.04
CA GLU A 160 -8.11 0.10 68.36
C GLU A 160 -8.45 0.43 66.88
N ASP A 161 -8.22 1.65 66.42
CA ASP A 161 -8.53 2.06 65.03
C ASP A 161 -7.33 2.01 64.07
N GLU A 162 -6.09 1.91 64.58
CA GLU A 162 -4.90 1.87 63.71
C GLU A 162 -4.76 0.57 62.91
N GLU A 163 -5.31 -0.55 63.40
CA GLU A 163 -5.24 -1.84 62.71
C GLU A 163 -6.20 -1.88 61.51
N SER A 164 -7.41 -1.35 61.66
CA SER A 164 -8.37 -1.18 60.57
C SER A 164 -7.86 -0.20 59.50
N HIS A 165 -7.21 0.89 59.92
CA HIS A 165 -6.62 1.84 59.00
C HIS A 165 -5.44 1.27 58.21
N ARG A 166 -4.64 0.37 58.83
CA ARG A 166 -3.54 -0.32 58.15
C ARG A 166 -4.02 -1.28 57.08
N ASP A 167 -5.07 -2.06 57.35
CA ASP A 167 -5.64 -3.01 56.39
C ASP A 167 -6.27 -2.29 55.20
N GLN A 168 -6.94 -1.15 55.44
CA GLN A 168 -7.49 -0.32 54.36
C GLN A 168 -6.39 0.31 53.49
N LEU A 169 -5.28 0.77 54.10
CA LEU A 169 -4.12 1.28 53.36
C LEU A 169 -3.41 0.19 52.55
N ALA A 170 -3.28 -1.02 53.09
CA ALA A 170 -2.72 -2.17 52.37
C ALA A 170 -3.58 -2.53 51.15
N HIS A 171 -4.91 -2.51 51.30
CA HIS A 171 -5.82 -2.78 50.19
C HIS A 171 -5.79 -1.69 49.11
N LEU A 172 -5.65 -0.41 49.51
CA LEU A 172 -5.53 0.72 48.58
C LEU A 172 -4.21 0.67 47.80
N ILE A 173 -3.10 0.35 48.47
CA ILE A 173 -1.78 0.21 47.82
C ILE A 173 -1.80 -0.98 46.85
N LYS A 174 -2.44 -2.11 47.23
CA LYS A 174 -2.63 -3.25 46.32
C LYS A 174 -3.45 -2.89 45.09
N LEU A 175 -4.46 -2.04 45.25
CA LEU A 175 -5.32 -1.57 44.15
C LEU A 175 -4.61 -0.60 43.20
N ILE A 176 -3.81 0.33 43.74
CA ILE A 176 -3.13 1.38 42.95
C ILE A 176 -1.91 0.81 42.22
N PHE A 177 -1.14 -0.06 42.86
CA PHE A 177 0.14 -0.53 42.32
C PHE A 177 0.08 -1.90 41.65
N GLY A 178 -1.05 -2.60 41.67
CA GLY A 178 -1.27 -3.81 40.87
C GLY A 178 -0.16 -4.86 41.02
N VAL A 179 0.43 -4.98 42.22
CA VAL A 179 1.47 -5.98 42.47
C VAL A 179 0.77 -7.34 42.60
N GLU A 180 0.53 -7.98 41.45
CA GLU A 180 0.35 -9.42 41.36
C GLU A 180 1.67 -10.06 41.81
N GLN A 181 1.77 -10.33 43.10
CA GLN A 181 2.72 -11.32 43.58
C GLN A 181 2.18 -12.67 43.10
N ASP A 182 2.77 -13.18 42.01
CA ASP A 182 2.64 -14.54 41.54
C ASP A 182 3.00 -15.52 42.66
N ALA A 183 1.99 -15.85 43.46
CA ALA A 183 2.01 -17.02 44.33
C ALA A 183 1.81 -18.23 43.43
N ALA A 184 2.93 -18.79 43.00
CA ALA A 184 3.03 -20.14 42.52
C ALA A 184 2.42 -21.11 43.54
N GLU A 185 1.26 -21.69 43.25
CA GLU A 185 0.88 -22.99 43.81
C GLU A 185 -0.28 -23.64 43.03
N SER A 186 0.05 -24.81 42.46
CA SER A 186 -0.81 -25.98 42.28
C SER A 186 -2.10 -25.88 41.46
N HIS A 187 -2.07 -26.46 40.25
CA HIS A 187 -3.14 -27.40 39.88
C HIS A 187 -2.59 -28.54 39.01
N GLU A 188 -2.42 -29.69 39.64
CA GLU A 188 -2.32 -31.00 39.02
C GLU A 188 -3.71 -31.49 38.53
N GLU A 189 -3.65 -32.45 37.60
CA GLU A 189 -4.69 -33.44 37.22
C GLU A 189 -5.96 -32.95 36.50
N ALA A 190 -6.10 -33.34 35.22
CA ALA A 190 -6.83 -34.56 34.87
C ALA A 190 -6.73 -34.86 33.35
N LYS A 191 -6.21 -36.04 33.02
CA LYS A 191 -6.51 -36.76 31.78
C LYS A 191 -7.90 -37.35 31.94
N GLU A 192 -8.78 -37.14 30.96
CA GLU A 192 -9.90 -38.06 30.73
C GLU A 192 -10.20 -38.15 29.24
N ASP A 193 -10.28 -39.39 28.79
CA ASP A 193 -10.64 -39.85 27.45
C ASP A 193 -12.08 -39.48 27.08
N GLY A 194 -12.41 -39.44 25.78
CA GLY A 194 -13.76 -39.80 25.37
C GLY A 194 -14.35 -39.09 24.15
N GLU A 195 -14.57 -39.91 23.12
CA GLU A 195 -15.74 -39.91 22.23
C GLU A 195 -15.73 -39.04 20.96
N GLU A 196 -15.38 -39.73 19.87
CA GLU A 196 -16.27 -39.98 18.72
C GLU A 196 -17.31 -38.90 18.39
N SER A 197 -17.11 -38.23 17.26
CA SER A 197 -18.21 -37.87 16.37
C SER A 197 -17.77 -38.07 14.93
N GLN A 198 -18.32 -39.12 14.33
CA GLN A 198 -18.37 -39.33 12.90
C GLN A 198 -19.21 -38.21 12.27
N GLU A 199 -18.62 -37.42 11.39
CA GLU A 199 -19.38 -36.72 10.34
C GLU A 199 -18.69 -36.89 9.00
N GLU A 200 -19.52 -36.87 7.97
CA GLU A 200 -19.38 -37.63 6.74
C GLU A 200 -18.33 -37.06 5.79
N LYS A 201 -17.64 -38.00 5.15
CA LYS A 201 -16.73 -37.78 4.03
C LYS A 201 -17.51 -37.37 2.78
N ASP A 202 -17.33 -36.14 2.32
CA ASP A 202 -17.33 -35.85 0.90
C ASP A 202 -15.88 -35.73 0.43
N ASN A 203 -15.44 -36.82 -0.20
CA ASN A 203 -14.10 -37.08 -0.72
C ASN A 203 -13.90 -36.29 -2.03
N TYR A 204 -13.34 -35.08 -1.94
CA TYR A 204 -12.61 -34.48 -3.07
C TYR A 204 -11.13 -34.77 -2.87
N GLU A 205 -10.66 -35.74 -3.65
CA GLU A 205 -9.26 -36.12 -3.81
C GLU A 205 -8.52 -34.95 -4.50
N VAL A 206 -8.05 -34.00 -3.70
CA VAL A 206 -7.07 -32.99 -4.12
C VAL A 206 -5.72 -33.67 -4.02
N GLU A 207 -5.10 -33.96 -5.17
CA GLU A 207 -3.68 -34.31 -5.24
C GLU A 207 -2.88 -33.11 -4.70
N GLU A 208 -2.53 -33.19 -3.42
CA GLU A 208 -1.62 -32.29 -2.74
C GLU A 208 -0.22 -32.57 -3.29
N VAL A 209 0.17 -31.80 -4.32
CA VAL A 209 1.55 -31.79 -4.81
C VAL A 209 2.38 -31.10 -3.74
N GLU A 210 3.00 -31.91 -2.90
CA GLU A 210 3.98 -31.53 -1.88
C GLU A 210 5.21 -30.95 -2.60
N TYR A 211 5.30 -29.62 -2.68
CA TYR A 211 6.52 -28.95 -3.12
C TYR A 211 7.47 -28.95 -1.93
N GLU A 212 8.49 -29.81 -1.96
CA GLU A 212 9.69 -29.69 -1.14
C GLU A 212 10.32 -28.30 -1.42
N GLN A 213 10.03 -27.32 -0.57
CA GLN A 213 10.77 -26.08 -0.50
C GLN A 213 12.07 -26.37 0.24
N ASP A 214 13.16 -26.45 -0.51
CA ASP A 214 14.51 -26.38 0.02
C ASP A 214 14.65 -25.07 0.82
N ALA A 215 14.70 -25.22 2.15
CA ALA A 215 14.97 -24.16 3.09
C ALA A 215 16.45 -23.78 2.99
N GLU A 216 16.78 -22.83 2.11
CA GLU A 216 18.06 -22.14 2.18
C GLU A 216 18.08 -21.23 3.41
N GLU A 217 19.03 -21.54 4.28
CA GLU A 217 19.40 -20.87 5.51
C GLU A 217 19.76 -19.39 5.24
N ASN A 218 18.83 -18.47 5.52
CA ASN A 218 19.19 -17.06 5.67
C ASN A 218 19.70 -16.81 7.09
N GLU A 219 21.02 -16.72 7.21
CA GLU A 219 21.71 -16.27 8.43
C GLU A 219 21.29 -14.83 8.81
N PRO A 220 21.12 -14.53 10.10
CA PRO A 220 20.86 -13.18 10.58
C PRO A 220 22.13 -12.33 10.49
N MET A 221 22.17 -11.39 9.55
CA MET A 221 23.23 -10.39 9.45
C MET A 221 23.10 -9.40 10.63
N VAL A 222 23.98 -9.59 11.61
CA VAL A 222 24.29 -8.65 12.68
C VAL A 222 25.30 -7.63 12.14
N LEU A 223 25.33 -6.43 12.79
CA LEU A 223 26.29 -5.31 12.69
C LEU A 223 25.74 -4.13 11.86
N ASP A 224 25.74 -2.86 12.31
CA ASP A 224 26.28 -2.25 13.52
C ASP A 224 25.50 -0.96 13.83
N ALA A 225 25.44 -0.64 15.12
CA ALA A 225 24.98 0.63 15.62
C ALA A 225 25.99 1.73 15.25
N ASP A 226 25.57 2.70 14.44
CA ASP A 226 26.20 4.01 14.44
C ASP A 226 25.18 5.08 14.84
N THR A 227 25.63 5.89 15.78
CA THR A 227 24.87 6.76 16.64
C THR A 227 25.08 8.17 16.13
N THR A 228 24.10 8.75 15.46
CA THR A 228 24.07 10.20 15.21
C THR A 228 22.79 10.77 15.80
N LYS A 229 23.01 11.47 16.93
CA LYS A 229 22.09 12.41 17.56
C LYS A 229 22.13 13.71 16.77
N GLU A 230 21.01 14.15 16.22
CA GLU A 230 20.67 15.57 15.96
C GLU A 230 19.15 15.63 16.12
N ASP A 231 18.67 15.99 17.31
CA ASP A 231 18.28 17.35 17.73
C ASP A 231 16.88 17.73 17.21
N ASP A 232 15.94 17.60 18.15
CA ASP A 232 14.66 18.27 18.34
C ASP A 232 14.28 19.39 17.35
N ASP A 233 13.20 19.16 16.60
CA ASP A 233 12.20 20.18 16.27
C ASP A 233 10.82 19.51 16.20
N GLU A 234 10.11 19.52 17.33
CA GLU A 234 8.70 19.16 17.44
C GLU A 234 7.85 20.26 16.76
N GLU A 235 7.54 20.10 15.48
CA GLU A 235 6.39 20.80 14.89
C GLU A 235 5.14 19.92 14.98
N ASP A 236 4.17 20.42 15.74
CA ASP A 236 2.78 19.98 15.83
C ASP A 236 2.15 19.83 14.43
N ILE A 237 2.23 18.63 13.86
CA ILE A 237 1.43 18.24 12.69
C ILE A 237 0.02 17.97 13.19
N VAL A 238 -0.79 19.02 13.16
CA VAL A 238 -2.25 18.93 13.25
C VAL A 238 -2.72 18.10 12.06
N LEU A 239 -2.90 16.79 12.28
CA LEU A 239 -3.53 15.86 11.34
C LEU A 239 -5.00 16.28 11.15
N ALA A 240 -5.22 17.21 10.23
CA ALA A 240 -6.51 17.46 9.64
C ALA A 240 -6.88 16.22 8.80
N MET A 241 -7.50 15.24 9.45
CA MET A 241 -8.28 14.19 8.81
C MET A 241 -9.43 14.87 8.06
N GLN A 242 -9.13 15.32 6.84
CA GLN A 242 -10.14 15.64 5.85
C GLN A 242 -10.85 14.33 5.52
N HIS A 243 -12.13 14.28 5.91
CA HIS A 243 -13.09 13.32 5.40
C HIS A 243 -13.07 13.39 3.87
N ILE A 244 -12.44 12.39 3.26
CA ILE A 244 -12.70 12.03 1.87
C ILE A 244 -14.07 11.38 1.91
N ASP A 245 -15.08 12.15 1.52
CA ASP A 245 -16.42 11.62 1.32
C ASP A 245 -16.33 10.54 0.22
N ASP A 246 -16.66 9.31 0.63
CA ASP A 246 -16.90 8.16 -0.23
C ASP A 246 -18.07 8.48 -1.18
N ASP A 247 -17.78 9.06 -2.34
CA ASP A 247 -18.73 9.22 -3.43
C ASP A 247 -18.07 8.89 -4.76
N GLU A 248 -17.74 7.63 -4.98
CA GLU A 248 -17.62 7.08 -6.34
C GLU A 248 -18.34 5.74 -6.40
N SER A 249 -19.59 5.82 -6.87
CA SER A 249 -20.25 4.75 -7.60
C SER A 249 -19.29 4.21 -8.65
N MET A 250 -18.78 2.99 -8.42
CA MET A 250 -18.11 2.19 -9.43
C MET A 250 -19.13 1.89 -10.54
N ASP A 251 -19.23 2.81 -11.49
CA ASP A 251 -19.75 2.51 -12.81
C ASP A 251 -18.91 1.34 -13.33
N GLU A 252 -19.61 0.22 -13.59
CA GLU A 252 -19.07 -0.94 -14.27
C GLU A 252 -18.75 -0.58 -15.73
N ASP A 253 -17.77 0.30 -15.93
CA ASP A 253 -17.09 0.44 -17.20
C ASP A 253 -16.17 -0.77 -17.35
N PHE A 254 -16.84 -1.85 -17.74
CA PHE A 254 -16.36 -3.02 -18.44
C PHE A 254 -15.06 -2.69 -19.18
N VAL A 255 -13.92 -2.92 -18.51
CA VAL A 255 -12.59 -2.75 -19.08
C VAL A 255 -12.60 -3.61 -20.34
N HIS A 256 -12.58 -2.94 -21.48
CA HIS A 256 -12.54 -3.56 -22.78
C HIS A 256 -11.14 -4.16 -22.89
N VAL A 257 -10.95 -5.34 -22.29
CA VAL A 257 -9.75 -6.17 -22.47
C VAL A 257 -9.57 -6.26 -23.98
N PRO A 258 -8.46 -5.75 -24.54
CA PRO A 258 -8.22 -5.85 -25.97
C PRO A 258 -8.33 -7.32 -26.32
N SER A 259 -9.37 -7.65 -27.07
CA SER A 259 -9.61 -9.00 -27.54
C SER A 259 -8.38 -9.43 -28.33
N LEU A 260 -7.50 -10.18 -27.68
CA LEU A 260 -6.31 -10.82 -28.25
C LEU A 260 -6.67 -11.94 -29.25
N VAL A 261 -7.92 -11.93 -29.76
CA VAL A 261 -8.54 -12.94 -30.61
C VAL A 261 -8.51 -12.54 -32.09
N ASN A 262 -7.88 -11.43 -32.47
CA ASN A 262 -7.58 -11.16 -33.89
C ASN A 262 -6.36 -11.96 -34.43
N LYS A 263 -5.72 -12.79 -33.58
CA LYS A 263 -4.50 -13.55 -33.90
C LYS A 263 -4.65 -14.68 -34.92
N THR A 264 -5.83 -14.97 -35.47
CA THR A 264 -5.91 -15.98 -36.54
C THR A 264 -5.42 -15.45 -37.88
N GLN A 265 -5.54 -14.14 -38.14
CA GLN A 265 -5.05 -13.53 -39.38
C GLN A 265 -3.52 -13.37 -39.39
N ASP A 266 -2.91 -12.99 -38.27
CA ASP A 266 -1.45 -12.93 -38.15
C ASP A 266 -0.81 -14.33 -38.29
N ILE A 267 -1.51 -15.40 -37.88
CA ILE A 267 -1.03 -16.78 -38.06
C ILE A 267 -1.21 -17.24 -39.51
N GLU A 268 -2.30 -16.85 -40.19
CA GLU A 268 -2.51 -17.17 -41.61
C GLU A 268 -1.48 -16.47 -42.51
N ASP A 269 -1.18 -15.19 -42.26
CA ASP A 269 -0.15 -14.44 -43.01
C ASP A 269 1.26 -14.99 -42.76
N LEU A 270 1.58 -15.41 -41.52
CA LEU A 270 2.87 -16.06 -41.21
C LEU A 270 2.99 -17.45 -41.87
N VAL A 271 1.88 -18.19 -41.98
CA VAL A 271 1.85 -19.51 -42.62
C VAL A 271 1.99 -19.38 -44.13
N ASP A 272 1.39 -18.36 -44.75
CA ASP A 272 1.53 -18.09 -46.19
C ASP A 272 2.93 -17.54 -46.52
N GLU A 273 3.54 -16.71 -45.69
CA GLU A 273 4.92 -16.24 -45.87
C GLU A 273 5.93 -17.41 -45.75
N ILE A 274 5.71 -18.36 -44.83
CA ILE A 274 6.57 -19.55 -44.70
C ILE A 274 6.36 -20.56 -45.84
N LEU A 275 5.15 -20.62 -46.41
CA LEU A 275 4.84 -21.51 -47.53
C LEU A 275 5.29 -20.93 -48.89
N THR A 276 5.41 -19.61 -49.02
CA THR A 276 5.74 -18.94 -50.28
C THR A 276 7.13 -18.29 -50.34
N GLY A 277 7.78 -18.01 -49.21
CA GLY A 277 9.07 -17.29 -49.13
C GLY A 277 10.35 -18.13 -49.38
N GLY A 278 10.26 -19.29 -50.01
CA GLY A 278 11.32 -20.32 -49.98
C GLY A 278 12.13 -20.57 -51.27
N GLU A 279 12.31 -19.61 -52.18
CA GLU A 279 13.15 -19.80 -53.40
C GLU A 279 13.96 -18.56 -53.81
N HIS A 280 14.35 -17.69 -52.88
CA HIS A 280 15.39 -16.68 -53.15
C HIS A 280 16.73 -17.13 -52.58
N ASP A 281 17.47 -17.87 -53.41
CA ASP A 281 18.87 -18.26 -53.26
C ASP A 281 19.78 -17.01 -53.20
N ASN A 282 19.84 -16.38 -52.03
CA ASN A 282 20.83 -15.34 -51.74
C ASN A 282 21.67 -15.76 -50.53
N GLU A 283 22.51 -16.79 -50.75
CA GLU A 283 23.35 -17.45 -49.73
C GLU A 283 24.53 -16.60 -49.22
N GLU A 284 24.62 -15.30 -49.51
CA GLU A 284 25.79 -14.48 -49.15
C GLU A 284 25.51 -13.32 -48.17
N ALA A 285 24.31 -13.21 -47.58
CA ALA A 285 24.01 -12.18 -46.57
C ALA A 285 23.27 -12.70 -45.33
N PHE A 286 23.35 -14.01 -45.05
CA PHE A 286 23.03 -14.52 -43.71
C PHE A 286 24.28 -14.33 -42.83
N THR A 287 24.60 -13.06 -42.54
CA THR A 287 25.39 -12.75 -41.35
C THR A 287 24.69 -13.47 -40.21
N SER A 288 25.45 -14.24 -39.44
CA SER A 288 24.97 -14.91 -38.25
C SER A 288 23.95 -14.03 -37.55
N PHE A 289 22.72 -14.53 -37.39
CA PHE A 289 21.93 -14.18 -36.22
C PHE A 289 22.81 -14.63 -35.04
N ASP A 290 23.79 -13.80 -34.71
CA ASP A 290 24.52 -13.90 -33.46
C ASP A 290 23.44 -13.94 -32.40
N ASP A 291 23.58 -14.86 -31.44
CA ASP A 291 22.69 -15.04 -30.31
C ASP A 291 22.57 -13.70 -29.54
N GLU A 292 21.73 -12.80 -30.04
CA GLU A 292 21.46 -11.51 -29.42
C GLU A 292 20.83 -11.82 -28.08
N ASP A 293 21.52 -11.36 -27.03
CA ASP A 293 21.11 -11.59 -25.66
C ASP A 293 19.64 -11.19 -25.51
N PRO A 294 18.74 -12.11 -25.07
CA PRO A 294 17.32 -11.80 -24.92
C PRO A 294 17.09 -10.59 -23.99
N VAL A 295 18.02 -10.32 -23.06
CA VAL A 295 17.98 -9.13 -22.21
C VAL A 295 18.19 -7.86 -23.02
N LYS A 296 19.10 -7.87 -23.99
CA LYS A 296 19.37 -6.75 -24.88
C LYS A 296 18.17 -6.46 -25.77
N ILE A 297 17.54 -7.49 -26.34
CA ILE A 297 16.32 -7.35 -27.15
C ILE A 297 15.19 -6.72 -26.32
N ALA A 298 14.97 -7.20 -25.09
CA ALA A 298 13.94 -6.66 -24.20
C ALA A 298 14.19 -5.17 -23.86
N LYS A 299 15.45 -4.75 -23.76
CA LYS A 299 15.81 -3.34 -23.51
C LYS A 299 15.53 -2.45 -24.72
N TYR A 300 15.81 -2.90 -25.94
CA TYR A 300 15.44 -2.15 -27.14
C TYR A 300 13.93 -2.04 -27.29
N ASP A 301 13.20 -3.14 -27.09
CA ASP A 301 11.74 -3.12 -27.11
C ASP A 301 11.17 -2.16 -26.06
N ALA A 302 11.76 -2.12 -24.84
CA ALA A 302 11.38 -1.13 -23.84
C ALA A 302 11.66 0.32 -24.25
N LEU A 303 12.81 0.60 -24.87
CA LEU A 303 13.15 1.93 -25.38
C LEU A 303 12.24 2.36 -26.54
N GLU A 304 11.96 1.45 -27.47
CA GLU A 304 11.05 1.69 -28.60
C GLU A 304 9.63 1.99 -28.12
N ARG A 305 9.13 1.25 -27.12
CA ARG A 305 7.82 1.55 -26.50
C ARG A 305 7.80 2.92 -25.85
N ILE A 306 8.85 3.31 -25.13
CA ILE A 306 8.95 4.64 -24.52
C ILE A 306 9.01 5.73 -25.59
N GLU A 307 9.72 5.51 -26.69
CA GLU A 307 9.77 6.43 -27.82
C GLU A 307 8.37 6.63 -28.43
N GLN A 308 7.65 5.53 -28.67
CA GLN A 308 6.29 5.55 -29.17
C GLN A 308 5.33 6.26 -28.20
N GLU A 309 5.42 5.99 -26.89
CA GLU A 309 4.63 6.69 -25.87
C GLU A 309 4.93 8.20 -25.87
N LEU A 310 6.20 8.60 -25.97
CA LEU A 310 6.60 10.01 -26.08
C LEU A 310 6.04 10.67 -27.35
N ASP A 311 6.12 10.00 -28.50
CA ASP A 311 5.56 10.50 -29.76
C ASP A 311 4.03 10.60 -29.71
N GLU A 312 3.36 9.63 -29.10
CA GLU A 312 1.92 9.64 -28.93
C GLU A 312 1.48 10.81 -28.05
N ILE A 313 2.11 10.95 -26.88
CA ILE A 313 1.83 12.04 -25.94
C ILE A 313 2.06 13.39 -26.61
N GLN A 314 3.19 13.52 -27.32
CA GLN A 314 3.50 14.72 -28.08
C GLN A 314 2.41 15.03 -29.11
N ASN A 315 2.05 14.07 -29.97
CA ASN A 315 1.09 14.29 -31.05
C ASN A 315 -0.35 14.54 -30.56
N GLN A 316 -0.76 13.91 -29.45
CA GLN A 316 -2.13 14.03 -28.94
C GLN A 316 -2.34 15.30 -28.13
N HIS A 317 -1.36 15.67 -27.31
CA HIS A 317 -1.57 16.66 -26.26
C HIS A 317 -0.79 17.96 -26.48
N GLU A 318 0.32 17.96 -27.24
CA GLU A 318 1.15 19.16 -27.40
C GLU A 318 0.32 20.32 -27.97
N ASP A 319 -0.37 20.12 -29.09
CA ASP A 319 -1.15 21.20 -29.70
C ASP A 319 -2.26 21.75 -28.78
N HIS A 320 -2.90 20.90 -27.98
CA HIS A 320 -3.95 21.34 -27.07
C HIS A 320 -3.37 22.07 -25.86
N VAL A 321 -2.47 21.40 -25.13
CA VAL A 321 -1.89 21.89 -23.87
C VAL A 321 -1.11 23.19 -24.08
N LEU A 322 -0.41 23.35 -25.21
CA LEU A 322 0.38 24.55 -25.47
C LEU A 322 -0.48 25.81 -25.76
N HIS A 323 -1.77 25.66 -26.06
CA HIS A 323 -2.68 26.78 -26.40
C HIS A 323 -3.74 27.04 -25.33
N VAL A 324 -3.77 26.24 -24.28
CA VAL A 324 -4.72 26.35 -23.18
C VAL A 324 -4.33 27.51 -22.25
N THR A 325 -5.33 28.27 -21.81
CA THR A 325 -5.14 29.32 -20.80
C THR A 325 -5.13 28.71 -19.41
N LEU A 326 -4.02 28.87 -18.69
CA LEU A 326 -3.87 28.33 -17.34
C LEU A 326 -4.49 29.30 -16.32
N ASP A 327 -5.23 28.74 -15.36
CA ASP A 327 -5.80 29.50 -14.25
C ASP A 327 -4.93 29.34 -13.00
N PHE A 328 -4.33 30.44 -12.54
CA PHE A 328 -3.53 30.44 -11.32
C PHE A 328 -4.40 31.01 -10.20
N SER A 329 -4.74 30.18 -9.21
CA SER A 329 -5.52 30.66 -8.06
C SER A 329 -4.83 31.87 -7.42
N GLU A 330 -5.59 32.90 -7.03
CA GLU A 330 -5.14 34.23 -6.53
C GLU A 330 -4.12 34.19 -5.36
N ARG A 331 -3.87 33.01 -4.77
CA ARG A 331 -2.86 32.82 -3.73
C ARG A 331 -1.43 32.62 -4.25
N ALA A 332 -1.24 32.57 -5.56
CA ALA A 332 0.03 32.30 -6.22
C ALA A 332 0.97 33.53 -6.25
N ALA A 333 1.58 33.86 -5.11
CA ALA A 333 2.51 34.99 -4.99
C ALA A 333 3.90 34.73 -5.63
N SER A 334 4.13 33.59 -6.28
CA SER A 334 5.44 33.23 -6.86
C SER A 334 5.33 32.45 -8.18
N PRO A 335 6.34 32.50 -9.06
CA PRO A 335 6.36 31.73 -10.30
C PRO A 335 6.49 30.21 -10.06
N ASP A 336 6.93 29.79 -8.88
CA ASP A 336 6.96 28.37 -8.45
C ASP A 336 5.64 27.89 -7.82
N THR A 337 4.58 28.73 -7.85
CA THR A 337 3.34 28.33 -7.19
C THR A 337 2.66 27.20 -7.97
N ILE A 338 2.32 26.14 -7.24
CA ILE A 338 1.66 24.93 -7.70
C ILE A 338 0.38 25.28 -8.47
N ILE A 339 0.34 24.92 -9.75
CA ILE A 339 -0.90 24.90 -10.53
C ILE A 339 -1.82 23.87 -9.89
N THR A 340 -3.01 24.29 -9.48
CA THR A 340 -3.98 23.37 -8.90
C THR A 340 -4.89 22.81 -10.00
N ALA A 341 -5.28 21.54 -9.86
CA ALA A 341 -6.17 20.85 -10.81
C ALA A 341 -7.65 21.32 -10.71
N THR A 342 -7.87 22.60 -10.42
CA THR A 342 -9.19 23.21 -10.21
C THR A 342 -10.00 23.29 -11.51
N THR A 343 -9.36 23.66 -12.61
CA THR A 343 -9.96 23.70 -13.95
C THR A 343 -9.63 22.43 -14.74
N ALA A 344 -10.48 22.06 -15.70
CA ALA A 344 -10.24 20.89 -16.56
C ALA A 344 -8.94 21.05 -17.37
N GLU A 345 -8.70 22.28 -17.83
CA GLU A 345 -7.52 22.76 -18.54
C GLU A 345 -6.22 22.50 -17.75
N ASN A 346 -6.16 22.99 -16.50
CA ASN A 346 -5.04 22.74 -15.61
C ASN A 346 -4.82 21.25 -15.34
N ARG A 347 -5.90 20.45 -15.27
CA ARG A 347 -5.79 19.00 -15.04
C ARG A 347 -5.18 18.28 -16.23
N GLU A 348 -5.57 18.64 -17.45
CA GLU A 348 -4.97 18.09 -18.67
C GLU A 348 -3.50 18.49 -18.80
N PHE A 349 -3.18 19.75 -18.47
CA PHE A 349 -1.80 20.23 -18.42
C PHE A 349 -0.95 19.42 -17.43
N LEU A 350 -1.42 19.25 -16.18
CA LEU A 350 -0.70 18.50 -15.14
C LEU A 350 -0.58 17.01 -15.50
N SER A 351 -1.64 16.42 -16.08
CA SER A 351 -1.61 15.02 -16.56
C SER A 351 -0.56 14.83 -17.67
N TYR A 352 -0.41 15.81 -18.56
CA TYR A 352 0.62 15.79 -19.60
C TYR A 352 2.02 15.88 -19.00
N GLU A 353 2.25 16.78 -18.04
CA GLU A 353 3.50 16.90 -17.29
C GLU A 353 3.86 15.59 -16.55
N ASP A 354 2.91 15.05 -15.78
CA ASP A 354 3.08 13.80 -15.02
C ASP A 354 3.41 12.61 -15.92
N ARG A 355 2.78 12.51 -17.10
CA ARG A 355 3.08 11.45 -18.07
C ARG A 355 4.52 11.54 -18.57
N ILE A 356 5.02 12.73 -18.87
CA ILE A 356 6.41 12.93 -19.31
C ILE A 356 7.38 12.59 -18.18
N VAL A 357 7.11 13.03 -16.95
CA VAL A 357 7.93 12.72 -15.77
C VAL A 357 7.96 11.21 -15.51
N ASN A 358 6.82 10.53 -15.63
CA ASN A 358 6.75 9.07 -15.50
C ASN A 358 7.60 8.35 -16.57
N LEU A 359 7.62 8.86 -17.81
CA LEU A 359 8.49 8.31 -18.86
C LEU A 359 9.98 8.52 -18.58
N LEU A 360 10.36 9.65 -17.98
CA LEU A 360 11.74 9.87 -17.50
C LEU A 360 12.12 8.86 -16.41
N LEU A 361 11.23 8.61 -15.45
CA LEU A 361 11.46 7.59 -14.42
C LEU A 361 11.59 6.18 -15.03
N LYS A 362 10.75 5.81 -16.02
CA LYS A 362 10.89 4.55 -16.76
C LYS A 362 12.25 4.47 -17.47
N LEU A 363 12.71 5.55 -18.11
CA LEU A 363 14.01 5.60 -18.79
C LEU A 363 15.18 5.40 -17.81
N ASP A 364 15.08 5.94 -16.60
CA ASP A 364 16.12 5.77 -15.58
C ASP A 364 16.28 4.31 -15.11
N THR A 365 15.21 3.51 -15.18
CA THR A 365 15.28 2.07 -14.86
C THR A 365 16.00 1.23 -15.92
N ILE A 366 16.17 1.74 -17.15
CA ILE A 366 16.80 0.99 -18.24
C ILE A 366 18.32 1.15 -18.16
N GLU A 367 19.01 0.15 -17.62
CA GLU A 367 20.48 0.12 -17.56
C GLU A 367 21.11 -0.22 -18.90
N ALA A 368 22.24 0.43 -19.24
CA ALA A 368 22.89 0.25 -20.54
C ALA A 368 23.80 -0.99 -20.61
N ASP A 369 24.24 -1.57 -19.48
CA ASP A 369 25.17 -2.72 -19.39
C ASP A 369 26.43 -2.64 -20.27
N GLY A 370 26.89 -1.42 -20.56
CA GLY A 370 28.03 -1.19 -21.44
C GLY A 370 27.70 -1.18 -22.95
N ASP A 371 26.44 -1.36 -23.34
CA ASP A 371 26.00 -1.16 -24.71
C ASP A 371 25.88 0.34 -25.03
N ASP A 372 26.77 0.80 -25.92
CA ASP A 372 26.82 2.19 -26.34
C ASP A 372 25.55 2.63 -27.09
N HIS A 373 24.87 1.72 -27.79
CA HIS A 373 23.69 2.05 -28.58
C HIS A 373 22.48 2.29 -27.68
N ILE A 374 22.21 1.38 -26.73
CA ILE A 374 21.18 1.56 -25.68
C ILE A 374 21.43 2.86 -24.91
N ARG A 375 22.68 3.13 -24.53
CA ARG A 375 23.04 4.36 -23.82
C ARG A 375 22.75 5.62 -24.64
N ASN A 376 23.05 5.61 -25.93
CA ASN A 376 22.85 6.75 -26.81
C ASN A 376 21.36 7.00 -27.09
N GLU A 377 20.60 5.93 -27.29
CA GLU A 377 19.16 5.98 -27.53
C GLU A 377 18.42 6.48 -26.29
N ARG A 378 18.67 5.89 -25.12
CA ARG A 378 18.16 6.37 -23.82
C ARG A 378 18.45 7.86 -23.63
N LYS A 379 19.70 8.28 -23.90
CA LYS A 379 20.09 9.71 -23.81
C LYS A 379 19.34 10.60 -24.79
N SER A 380 19.02 10.10 -25.98
CA SER A 380 18.22 10.83 -26.97
C SER A 380 16.79 11.03 -26.47
N LEU A 381 16.17 9.97 -25.92
CA LEU A 381 14.81 10.01 -25.37
C LEU A 381 14.71 10.91 -24.14
N VAL A 382 15.68 10.84 -23.22
CA VAL A 382 15.75 11.75 -22.06
C VAL A 382 15.78 13.21 -22.53
N LYS A 383 16.65 13.55 -23.49
CA LYS A 383 16.70 14.91 -24.04
C LYS A 383 15.40 15.36 -24.70
N LYS A 384 14.70 14.43 -25.36
CA LYS A 384 13.40 14.69 -25.99
C LYS A 384 12.35 15.02 -24.92
N ALA A 385 12.26 14.21 -23.87
CA ALA A 385 11.36 14.43 -22.74
C ALA A 385 11.68 15.74 -21.98
N GLU A 386 12.95 16.02 -21.68
CA GLU A 386 13.41 17.27 -21.07
C GLU A 386 13.03 18.50 -21.92
N ALA A 387 13.17 18.40 -23.24
CA ALA A 387 12.77 19.48 -24.15
C ALA A 387 11.25 19.71 -24.13
N MET A 388 10.43 18.66 -23.95
CA MET A 388 8.98 18.79 -23.79
C MET A 388 8.61 19.46 -22.46
N LEU A 389 9.24 19.08 -21.35
CA LEU A 389 9.04 19.73 -20.05
C LEU A 389 9.46 21.21 -20.08
N THR A 390 10.59 21.53 -20.71
CA THR A 390 11.05 22.93 -20.85
C THR A 390 10.01 23.80 -21.58
N LYS A 391 9.37 23.26 -22.63
CA LYS A 391 8.28 23.97 -23.32
C LYS A 391 7.07 24.21 -22.43
N LEU A 392 6.74 23.28 -21.53
CA LEU A 392 5.66 23.43 -20.57
C LEU A 392 5.98 24.53 -19.55
N ASP A 393 7.20 24.54 -19.02
CA ASP A 393 7.66 25.57 -18.10
C ASP A 393 7.65 26.97 -18.73
N ASP A 394 8.07 27.09 -20.00
CA ASP A 394 8.00 28.34 -20.76
C ASP A 394 6.55 28.87 -20.86
N ILE A 395 5.56 27.98 -20.99
CA ILE A 395 4.15 28.35 -21.04
C ILE A 395 3.62 28.75 -19.67
N LYS A 396 3.95 27.99 -18.62
CA LYS A 396 3.63 28.37 -17.24
C LYS A 396 4.12 29.78 -16.97
N LEU A 397 5.38 30.07 -17.30
CA LEU A 397 6.01 31.37 -17.10
C LEU A 397 5.33 32.47 -17.92
N LYS A 398 4.97 32.19 -19.18
CA LYS A 398 4.29 33.16 -20.06
C LYS A 398 2.88 33.51 -19.58
N GLU A 399 2.11 32.51 -19.17
CA GLU A 399 0.75 32.71 -18.66
C GLU A 399 0.78 33.41 -17.29
N TRP A 400 1.73 33.05 -16.42
CA TRP A 400 1.97 33.75 -15.15
C TRP A 400 2.33 35.22 -15.37
N SER A 401 3.26 35.50 -16.31
CA SER A 401 3.61 36.87 -16.69
C SER A 401 2.42 37.64 -17.24
N ARG A 402 1.50 36.99 -17.96
CA ARG A 402 0.28 37.62 -18.48
C ARG A 402 -0.66 38.08 -17.37
N LEU A 403 -0.81 37.28 -16.31
CA LEU A 403 -1.62 37.63 -15.15
C LEU A 403 -1.00 38.79 -14.35
N GLU A 404 0.31 38.75 -14.10
CA GLU A 404 1.02 39.82 -13.37
C GLU A 404 0.89 41.20 -14.03
N HIS A 405 0.76 41.27 -15.36
CA HIS A 405 0.58 42.53 -16.09
C HIS A 405 -0.88 43.01 -16.17
N HIS A 406 -1.84 42.19 -15.73
CA HIS A 406 -3.27 42.49 -15.84
C HIS A 406 -3.90 43.00 -14.52
N ASP A 407 -3.17 42.85 -13.41
CA ASP A 407 -3.39 43.51 -12.12
C ASP A 407 -2.63 44.83 -12.01
#